data_AF-A0A0V1PV14-F1
#
_entry.id   AF-A0A0V1PV14-F1
#
_cell.length_a   1.000
_cell.length_b   1.000
_cell.length_c   1.000
_cell.angle_alpha   90.00
_cell.angle_beta   90.00
_cell.angle_gamma   90.00
#
_symmetry.space_group_name_H-M   'P 1'
#
loop_
_entity.id
_entity.type
_entity.pdbx_description
1 polymer ?
#
loop_
_entity_poly.entity_id
_entity_poly.type
_entity_poly.pdbx_seq_one_letter_code
_entity_poly.pdbx_strand_id
1 'polypeptide(L)'
;MSVDIEALSTSRLITGVVFLVWYIIILVVAYRGYFEIRSKFTRTSETKVSDDTLEAVSIIRPIKGIDPELSSCLESSFQQNYPREKLQILFCVDNPSDESIPIIQKLIDKYPDVNATILVSQGYNFDTRRSIEHFGPNPKVNNLSKGFLNADHDILWIMDSNVWASPNILRNSITALNEDTNNGRPNTSDRKIKLVHHVPLALSINPSTDTDSDLEYTLSPVNSTGQYKKRFLKKLGAKLDEMFMLTSHLKFYVSLNNLAVAPCVNGKSNIYRKSDLDLAVAKIPSLNSAFFSSNSVVSDAKYYTSLGPGNSLKLFSRYIGEDNMIAICLWENLFSRTGLTGDFVIQPLSGTDNTVNDYITRRVRWLRVRKYMVLMATLIEPSTESIVCGLFGTYAISTLLWHTWFNWKFFIFHLSIWVLTDYTQYYTFIKNISEANYDSNWLQRSKLPPLTRPFRKWLYIWVMREVLALPIWIMAMCGHEIDWRGRPFKIKKDLTAEEL
;
A
#
# COMPACT_ATOMS: atom_id res chain seq x y z
N MET A 1 18.26 -40.71 37.33
CA MET A 1 18.01 -39.37 37.89
C MET A 1 16.66 -38.90 37.36
N SER A 2 15.60 -39.30 38.05
CA SER A 2 14.25 -38.80 37.85
C SER A 2 14.23 -37.34 38.29
N VAL A 3 14.17 -36.43 37.33
CA VAL A 3 13.97 -35.00 37.62
C VAL A 3 12.51 -34.87 38.01
N ASP A 4 12.27 -34.70 39.31
CA ASP A 4 11.01 -34.20 39.83
C ASP A 4 10.68 -32.90 39.09
N ILE A 5 9.65 -32.95 38.25
CA ILE A 5 9.10 -31.77 37.60
C ILE A 5 8.49 -30.94 38.71
N GLU A 6 9.18 -29.86 39.12
CA GLU A 6 8.58 -28.81 39.94
C GLU A 6 7.17 -28.53 39.39
N ALA A 7 6.16 -28.66 40.25
CA ALA A 7 4.78 -28.33 39.89
C ALA A 7 4.79 -26.96 39.20
N LEU A 8 4.38 -26.93 37.93
CA LEU A 8 4.39 -25.70 37.14
C LEU A 8 3.64 -24.62 37.92
N SER A 9 4.29 -23.46 38.13
CA SER A 9 3.63 -22.35 38.81
C SER A 9 2.34 -22.00 38.07
N THR A 10 1.28 -21.69 38.82
CA THR A 10 -0.01 -21.29 38.25
C THR A 10 0.16 -20.13 37.25
N SER A 11 1.09 -19.20 37.54
CA SER A 11 1.45 -18.11 36.63
C SER A 11 1.96 -18.60 35.27
N ARG A 12 2.83 -19.62 35.26
CA ARG A 12 3.41 -20.20 34.03
C ARG A 12 2.36 -20.92 33.20
N LEU A 13 1.41 -21.61 33.86
CA LEU A 13 0.27 -22.21 33.16
C LEU A 13 -0.62 -21.15 32.52
N ILE A 14 -0.95 -20.09 33.25
CA ILE A 14 -1.78 -18.99 32.73
C ILE A 14 -1.11 -18.31 31.54
N THR A 15 0.17 -17.94 31.64
CA THR A 15 0.89 -17.31 30.52
C THR A 15 1.02 -18.26 29.34
N GLY A 16 1.22 -19.56 29.58
CA GLY A 16 1.22 -20.60 28.56
C GLY A 16 -0.09 -20.63 27.77
N VAL A 17 -1.23 -20.61 28.46
CA VAL A 17 -2.57 -20.59 27.82
C VAL A 17 -2.78 -19.30 27.01
N VAL A 18 -2.46 -18.14 27.59
CA VAL A 18 -2.62 -16.84 26.90
C VAL A 18 -1.80 -16.79 25.60
N PHE A 19 -0.53 -17.19 25.66
CA PHE A 19 0.32 -17.22 24.46
C PHE A 19 -0.10 -18.30 23.47
N LEU A 20 -0.66 -19.43 23.92
CA LEU A 20 -1.22 -20.43 23.01
C LEU A 20 -2.40 -19.87 22.22
N VAL A 21 -3.35 -19.23 22.92
CA VAL A 21 -4.53 -18.63 22.29
C VAL A 21 -4.10 -17.56 21.29
N TRP A 22 -3.19 -16.66 21.69
CA TRP A 22 -2.68 -15.62 20.79
C TRP A 22 -1.96 -16.20 19.57
N TYR A 23 -1.09 -17.19 19.78
CA TYR A 23 -0.40 -17.89 18.70
C TYR A 23 -1.40 -18.50 17.69
N ILE A 24 -2.43 -19.18 18.17
CA ILE A 24 -3.49 -19.75 17.31
C ILE A 24 -4.21 -18.66 16.53
N ILE A 25 -4.57 -17.53 17.16
CA ILE A 25 -5.22 -16.39 16.48
C ILE A 25 -4.34 -15.89 15.33
N ILE A 26 -3.05 -15.65 15.59
CA ILE A 26 -2.13 -15.18 14.55
C ILE A 26 -1.99 -16.19 13.42
N LEU A 27 -1.88 -17.49 13.73
CA LEU A 27 -1.83 -18.53 12.69
C LEU A 27 -3.12 -18.55 11.85
N VAL A 28 -4.29 -18.46 12.47
CA VAL A 28 -5.58 -18.46 11.76
C VAL A 28 -5.64 -17.27 10.80
N VAL A 29 -5.27 -16.06 11.23
CA VAL A 29 -5.25 -14.86 10.37
C VAL A 29 -4.22 -15.02 9.25
N ALA A 30 -2.99 -15.43 9.57
CA ALA A 30 -1.93 -15.59 8.58
C ALA A 30 -2.29 -16.63 7.50
N TYR A 31 -2.80 -17.79 7.91
CA TYR A 31 -3.14 -18.87 6.97
C TYR A 31 -4.44 -18.61 6.21
N ARG A 32 -5.42 -17.89 6.79
CA ARG A 32 -6.57 -17.39 6.02
C ARG A 32 -6.11 -16.50 4.87
N GLY A 33 -5.20 -15.56 5.14
CA GLY A 33 -4.58 -14.73 4.11
C GLY A 33 -3.84 -15.54 3.05
N TYR A 34 -2.96 -16.46 3.49
CA TYR A 34 -2.21 -17.34 2.60
C TYR A 34 -3.10 -18.17 1.67
N PHE A 35 -4.15 -18.82 2.20
CA PHE A 35 -5.04 -19.64 1.39
C PHE A 35 -5.89 -18.79 0.43
N GLU A 36 -6.33 -17.60 0.84
CA GLU A 36 -7.00 -16.67 -0.06
C GLU A 36 -6.07 -16.26 -1.21
N ILE A 37 -4.80 -15.96 -0.92
CA ILE A 37 -3.80 -15.62 -1.92
C ILE A 37 -3.65 -16.74 -2.95
N ARG A 38 -3.46 -17.97 -2.46
CA ARG A 38 -3.33 -19.16 -3.31
C ARG A 38 -4.57 -19.41 -4.17
N SER A 39 -5.76 -19.12 -3.63
CA SER A 39 -7.01 -19.30 -4.37
C SER A 39 -7.26 -18.23 -5.42
N LYS A 40 -6.95 -16.95 -5.14
CA LYS A 40 -7.40 -15.82 -5.94
C LYS A 40 -6.33 -15.21 -6.84
N PHE A 41 -5.06 -15.33 -6.46
CA PHE A 41 -3.96 -14.64 -7.13
C PHE A 41 -3.03 -15.59 -7.91
N THR A 42 -3.44 -16.85 -8.12
CA THR A 42 -2.67 -17.79 -8.95
C THR A 42 -2.79 -17.48 -10.44
N ARG A 43 -3.88 -16.83 -10.88
CA ARG A 43 -4.09 -16.40 -12.27
C ARG A 43 -4.68 -15.00 -12.31
N THR A 44 -4.49 -14.30 -13.41
CA THR A 44 -5.12 -13.01 -13.66
C THR A 44 -6.63 -13.16 -13.65
N SER A 45 -7.32 -12.29 -12.91
CA SER A 45 -8.78 -12.26 -12.88
C SER A 45 -9.29 -11.54 -14.13
N GLU A 46 -10.28 -12.13 -14.79
CA GLU A 46 -10.95 -11.51 -15.93
C GLU A 46 -12.46 -11.52 -15.71
N THR A 47 -13.05 -10.33 -15.61
CA THR A 47 -14.50 -10.18 -15.54
C THR A 47 -15.07 -10.00 -16.94
N LYS A 48 -16.03 -10.84 -17.32
CA LYS A 48 -16.74 -10.76 -18.61
C LYS A 48 -18.04 -9.99 -18.45
N VAL A 49 -17.93 -8.69 -18.19
CA VAL A 49 -19.06 -7.76 -18.15
C VAL A 49 -19.12 -6.99 -19.47
N SER A 50 -20.33 -6.72 -19.98
CA SER A 50 -20.53 -5.99 -21.23
C SER A 50 -20.05 -4.54 -21.10
N ASP A 51 -19.39 -4.03 -22.14
CA ASP A 51 -18.89 -2.66 -22.20
C ASP A 51 -19.99 -1.62 -21.99
N ASP A 52 -21.21 -1.92 -22.41
CA ASP A 52 -22.37 -1.02 -22.25
C ASP A 52 -22.72 -0.77 -20.78
N THR A 53 -22.50 -1.77 -19.92
CA THR A 53 -22.85 -1.70 -18.48
C THR A 53 -21.79 -1.03 -17.63
N LEU A 54 -20.61 -0.77 -18.20
CA LEU A 54 -19.53 -0.09 -17.51
C LEU A 54 -19.80 1.42 -17.40
N GLU A 55 -19.64 1.98 -16.20
CA GLU A 55 -19.77 3.43 -15.96
C GLU A 55 -18.52 4.18 -16.43
N ALA A 56 -18.61 5.48 -16.71
CA ALA A 56 -17.43 6.26 -17.06
C ALA A 56 -16.54 6.55 -15.84
N VAL A 57 -15.22 6.63 -16.04
CA VAL A 57 -14.22 6.72 -14.96
C VAL A 57 -13.17 7.78 -15.26
N SER A 58 -12.87 8.62 -14.26
CA SER A 58 -11.74 9.55 -14.29
C SER A 58 -10.56 8.98 -13.49
N ILE A 59 -9.46 8.66 -14.17
CA ILE A 59 -8.20 8.24 -13.56
C ILE A 59 -7.40 9.49 -13.20
N ILE A 60 -7.05 9.68 -11.93
CA ILE A 60 -6.29 10.85 -11.46
C ILE A 60 -4.95 10.39 -10.92
N ARG A 61 -3.86 10.93 -11.49
CA ARG A 61 -2.50 10.57 -11.11
C ARG A 61 -1.72 11.80 -10.63
N PRO A 62 -1.36 11.88 -9.34
CA PRO A 62 -0.49 12.94 -8.85
C PRO A 62 0.97 12.59 -9.15
N ILE A 63 1.67 13.50 -9.83
CA ILE A 63 3.05 13.28 -10.29
C ILE A 63 3.98 14.32 -9.65
N LYS A 64 5.20 13.89 -9.33
CA LYS A 64 6.29 14.76 -8.92
C LYS A 64 7.64 14.11 -9.26
N GLY A 65 8.36 14.71 -10.19
CA GLY A 65 9.65 14.20 -10.66
C GLY A 65 9.54 12.85 -11.35
N ILE A 66 10.68 12.18 -11.49
CA ILE A 66 10.78 10.90 -12.19
C ILE A 66 11.00 9.76 -11.20
N ASP A 67 10.17 8.73 -11.32
CA ASP A 67 10.30 7.45 -10.62
C ASP A 67 10.81 6.37 -11.60
N PRO A 68 11.33 5.24 -11.10
CA PRO A 68 11.69 4.10 -11.95
C PRO A 68 10.50 3.62 -12.78
N GLU A 69 10.71 3.43 -14.09
CA GLU A 69 9.66 2.98 -15.04
C GLU A 69 8.42 3.90 -15.04
N LEU A 70 8.61 5.21 -14.84
CA LEU A 70 7.50 6.17 -14.78
C LEU A 70 6.65 6.11 -16.05
N SER A 71 7.26 6.13 -17.23
CA SER A 71 6.53 6.04 -18.50
C SER A 71 5.64 4.80 -18.56
N SER A 72 6.18 3.62 -18.23
CA SER A 72 5.41 2.37 -18.21
C SER A 72 4.30 2.37 -17.16
N CYS A 73 4.55 2.94 -15.97
CA CYS A 73 3.54 3.07 -14.93
C CYS A 73 2.38 3.95 -15.40
N LEU A 74 2.68 5.12 -15.98
CA LEU A 74 1.67 6.05 -16.51
C LEU A 74 0.94 5.46 -17.72
N GLU A 75 1.66 4.80 -18.63
CA GLU A 75 1.11 4.13 -19.81
C GLU A 75 0.07 3.07 -19.45
N SER A 76 0.22 2.39 -18.31
CA SER A 76 -0.75 1.40 -17.84
C SER A 76 -2.18 1.94 -17.66
N SER A 77 -2.36 3.26 -17.50
CA SER A 77 -3.68 3.91 -17.49
C SER A 77 -4.34 3.94 -18.87
N PHE A 78 -3.57 4.06 -19.94
CA PHE A 78 -4.07 4.04 -21.33
C PHE A 78 -4.33 2.61 -21.82
N GLN A 79 -3.64 1.62 -21.26
CA GLN A 79 -3.71 0.21 -21.66
C GLN A 79 -4.81 -0.58 -20.94
N GLN A 80 -5.72 0.09 -20.25
CA GLN A 80 -6.85 -0.57 -19.62
C GLN A 80 -7.79 -1.14 -20.67
N ASN A 81 -8.25 -2.38 -20.47
CA ASN A 81 -9.27 -3.04 -21.27
C ASN A 81 -10.66 -2.49 -20.90
N TYR A 82 -10.88 -1.23 -21.27
CA TYR A 82 -12.04 -0.42 -20.95
C TYR A 82 -12.43 0.44 -22.16
N PRO A 83 -13.72 0.76 -22.37
CA PRO A 83 -14.12 1.62 -23.49
C PRO A 83 -13.45 2.99 -23.39
N ARG A 84 -12.75 3.40 -24.46
CA ARG A 84 -11.89 4.60 -24.45
C ARG A 84 -12.69 5.88 -24.26
N GLU A 85 -13.90 5.94 -24.80
CA GLU A 85 -14.84 7.04 -24.68
C GLU A 85 -15.42 7.18 -23.26
N LYS A 86 -15.28 6.16 -22.42
CA LYS A 86 -15.67 6.15 -21.01
C LYS A 86 -14.49 6.42 -20.06
N LEU A 87 -13.31 6.74 -20.59
CA LEU A 87 -12.11 7.04 -19.82
C LEU A 87 -11.69 8.49 -19.94
N GLN A 88 -11.42 9.10 -18.78
CA GLN A 88 -10.68 10.35 -18.67
C GLN A 88 -9.41 10.09 -17.85
N ILE A 89 -8.27 10.63 -18.25
CA ILE A 89 -6.99 10.54 -17.52
C ILE A 89 -6.47 11.94 -17.21
N LEU A 90 -6.30 12.24 -15.93
CA LEU A 90 -5.85 13.53 -15.43
C LEU A 90 -4.49 13.38 -14.74
N PHE A 91 -3.45 13.90 -15.40
CA PHE A 91 -2.09 13.94 -14.85
C PHE A 91 -1.89 15.26 -14.09
N CYS A 92 -1.82 15.17 -12.76
CA CYS A 92 -1.70 16.34 -11.89
C CYS A 92 -0.24 16.62 -11.56
N VAL A 93 0.26 17.80 -11.94
CA VAL A 93 1.65 18.22 -11.72
C VAL A 93 1.67 19.56 -10.98
N ASP A 94 2.46 19.66 -9.91
CA ASP A 94 2.50 20.91 -9.13
C ASP A 94 3.44 21.97 -9.75
N ASN A 95 4.63 21.55 -10.17
CA ASN A 95 5.63 22.42 -10.79
C ASN A 95 5.46 22.45 -12.33
N PRO A 96 5.26 23.62 -12.97
CA PRO A 96 5.19 23.71 -14.44
C PRO A 96 6.46 23.27 -15.16
N SER A 97 7.61 23.21 -14.46
CA SER A 97 8.90 22.75 -14.99
C SER A 97 9.26 21.33 -14.51
N ASP A 98 8.28 20.51 -14.12
CA ASP A 98 8.54 19.14 -13.68
C ASP A 98 9.04 18.26 -14.84
N GLU A 99 10.08 17.47 -14.59
CA GLU A 99 10.77 16.63 -15.59
C GLU A 99 9.87 15.51 -16.15
N SER A 100 8.75 15.20 -15.50
CA SER A 100 7.77 14.23 -15.98
C SER A 100 6.92 14.72 -17.15
N ILE A 101 6.78 16.05 -17.34
CA ILE A 101 5.87 16.63 -18.35
C ILE A 101 6.16 16.12 -19.78
N PRO A 102 7.42 16.10 -20.27
CA PRO A 102 7.72 15.57 -21.61
C PRO A 102 7.39 14.08 -21.77
N ILE A 103 7.48 13.28 -20.70
CA ILE A 103 7.13 11.85 -20.73
C ILE A 103 5.61 11.71 -20.88
N ILE A 104 4.84 12.50 -20.12
CA ILE A 104 3.38 12.49 -20.18
C ILE A 104 2.90 12.95 -21.56
N GLN A 105 3.49 14.00 -22.12
CA GLN A 105 3.11 14.50 -23.45
C GLN A 105 3.30 13.43 -24.53
N LYS A 106 4.43 12.71 -24.51
CA LYS A 106 4.66 11.59 -25.43
C LYS A 106 3.60 10.50 -25.32
N LEU A 107 3.09 10.23 -24.12
CA LEU A 107 2.02 9.24 -23.91
C LEU A 107 0.67 9.76 -24.43
N ILE A 108 0.34 11.03 -24.19
CA ILE A 108 -0.86 11.66 -24.73
C ILE A 108 -0.84 11.60 -26.27
N ASP A 109 0.29 11.96 -26.89
CA ASP A 109 0.45 11.91 -28.35
C ASP A 109 0.37 10.48 -28.91
N LYS A 110 0.81 9.48 -28.12
CA LYS A 110 0.74 8.06 -28.48
C LYS A 110 -0.70 7.49 -28.45
N TYR A 111 -1.58 8.06 -27.62
CA TYR A 111 -2.95 7.58 -27.42
C TYR A 111 -3.99 8.70 -27.65
N PRO A 112 -4.13 9.23 -28.88
CA PRO A 112 -4.96 10.40 -29.16
C PRO A 112 -6.47 10.14 -28.95
N ASP A 113 -6.91 8.88 -28.97
CA ASP A 113 -8.33 8.52 -28.79
C ASP A 113 -8.77 8.46 -27.31
N VAL A 114 -7.85 8.67 -26.36
CA VAL A 114 -8.16 8.67 -24.92
C VAL A 114 -8.16 10.12 -24.43
N ASN A 115 -9.21 10.53 -23.70
CA ASN A 115 -9.30 11.86 -23.11
C ASN A 115 -8.27 12.01 -21.98
N ALA A 116 -7.05 12.46 -22.31
CA ALA A 116 -5.95 12.59 -21.38
C ALA A 116 -5.39 14.01 -21.37
N THR A 117 -5.20 14.60 -20.18
CA THR A 117 -4.70 15.97 -20.04
C THR A 117 -3.73 16.13 -18.87
N ILE A 118 -2.86 17.13 -18.99
CA ILE A 118 -1.94 17.57 -17.92
C ILE A 118 -2.57 18.77 -17.21
N LEU A 119 -2.76 18.65 -15.89
CA LEU A 119 -3.23 19.73 -15.02
C LEU A 119 -2.06 20.24 -14.20
N VAL A 120 -1.65 21.49 -14.45
CA VAL A 120 -0.58 22.16 -13.72
C VAL A 120 -1.14 23.09 -12.66
N SER A 121 -0.59 23.07 -11.44
CA SER A 121 -1.07 23.95 -10.36
C SER A 121 -0.85 25.43 -10.70
N GLN A 122 -1.80 26.28 -10.33
CA GLN A 122 -1.71 27.71 -10.57
C GLN A 122 -0.78 28.45 -9.58
N GLY A 123 -0.08 29.47 -10.08
CA GLY A 123 0.74 30.37 -9.26
C GLY A 123 1.88 29.70 -8.52
N TYR A 124 2.57 28.73 -9.15
CA TYR A 124 3.73 28.07 -8.57
C TYR A 124 4.86 29.06 -8.30
N ASN A 125 5.27 29.15 -7.03
CA ASN A 125 6.40 29.97 -6.59
C ASN A 125 7.65 29.09 -6.47
N PHE A 126 8.68 29.41 -7.26
CA PHE A 126 9.93 28.63 -7.33
C PHE A 126 10.78 28.69 -6.06
N ASP A 127 10.72 29.80 -5.31
CA ASP A 127 11.49 29.99 -4.08
C ASP A 127 10.94 29.13 -2.93
N THR A 128 9.62 29.17 -2.75
CA THR A 128 8.92 28.41 -1.70
C THR A 128 8.61 26.97 -2.10
N ARG A 129 8.68 26.66 -3.40
CA ARG A 129 8.28 25.39 -4.03
C ARG A 129 6.85 25.00 -3.67
N ARG A 130 5.94 25.98 -3.73
CA ARG A 130 4.52 25.84 -3.42
C ARG A 130 3.68 26.60 -4.46
N SER A 131 2.54 26.03 -4.80
CA SER A 131 1.49 26.69 -5.59
C SER A 131 0.43 27.33 -4.70
N ILE A 132 -0.49 28.08 -5.31
CA ILE A 132 -1.66 28.66 -4.63
C ILE A 132 -2.58 27.55 -4.09
N GLU A 133 -2.56 26.38 -4.72
CA GLU A 133 -3.36 25.19 -4.39
C GLU A 133 -2.81 24.42 -3.17
N HIS A 134 -2.53 25.16 -2.09
CA HIS A 134 -1.98 24.63 -0.84
C HIS A 134 -3.06 24.59 0.25
N PHE A 135 -3.65 23.42 0.49
CA PHE A 135 -4.75 23.23 1.45
C PHE A 135 -4.28 22.65 2.79
N GLY A 136 -3.09 22.06 2.82
CA GLY A 136 -2.53 21.43 4.00
C GLY A 136 -1.12 20.86 3.79
N PRO A 137 -0.54 20.21 4.81
CA PRO A 137 0.80 19.66 4.80
C PRO A 137 1.01 18.51 3.80
N ASN A 138 -0.05 17.84 3.32
CA ASN A 138 0.07 16.73 2.38
C ASN A 138 0.16 17.25 0.93
N PRO A 139 1.36 17.20 0.31
CA PRO A 139 1.54 17.69 -1.05
C PRO A 139 0.88 16.80 -2.12
N LYS A 140 0.58 15.53 -1.81
CA LYS A 140 -0.15 14.64 -2.73
C LYS A 140 -1.59 15.11 -2.86
N VAL A 141 -2.28 15.35 -1.74
CA VAL A 141 -3.67 15.84 -1.76
C VAL A 141 -3.78 17.23 -2.37
N ASN A 142 -2.84 18.14 -2.06
CA ASN A 142 -2.77 19.46 -2.71
C ASN A 142 -2.75 19.32 -4.23
N ASN A 143 -1.88 18.45 -4.75
CA ASN A 143 -1.77 18.18 -6.18
C ASN A 143 -3.01 17.44 -6.74
N LEU A 144 -3.60 16.50 -6.01
CA LEU A 144 -4.80 15.76 -6.44
C LEU A 144 -6.05 16.64 -6.54
N SER A 145 -6.15 17.70 -5.74
CA SER A 145 -7.36 18.52 -5.61
C SER A 145 -7.86 19.08 -6.95
N LYS A 146 -6.97 19.53 -7.84
CA LYS A 146 -7.33 20.01 -9.18
C LYS A 146 -7.87 18.88 -10.05
N GLY A 147 -7.29 17.69 -9.98
CA GLY A 147 -7.80 16.52 -10.70
C GLY A 147 -9.19 16.14 -10.23
N PHE A 148 -9.44 16.21 -8.92
CA PHE A 148 -10.75 15.91 -8.34
C PHE A 148 -11.83 16.90 -8.78
N LEU A 149 -11.48 18.19 -8.92
CA LEU A 149 -12.38 19.24 -9.41
C LEU A 149 -12.64 19.14 -10.92
N ASN A 150 -11.63 18.78 -11.72
CA ASN A 150 -11.71 18.67 -13.17
C ASN A 150 -12.13 17.27 -13.67
N ALA A 151 -12.46 16.35 -12.76
CA ALA A 151 -12.95 15.03 -13.12
C ALA A 151 -14.38 15.10 -13.65
N ASP A 152 -14.55 14.66 -14.91
CA ASP A 152 -15.82 14.64 -15.64
C ASP A 152 -16.78 13.56 -15.12
N HIS A 153 -16.23 12.52 -14.48
CA HIS A 153 -17.00 11.36 -14.04
C HIS A 153 -17.08 11.27 -12.52
N ASP A 154 -18.13 10.60 -12.03
CA ASP A 154 -18.33 10.41 -10.58
C ASP A 154 -17.41 9.32 -10.01
N ILE A 155 -17.11 8.28 -10.78
CA ILE A 155 -16.16 7.25 -10.35
C ILE A 155 -14.74 7.75 -10.60
N LEU A 156 -13.96 7.81 -9.53
CA LEU A 156 -12.57 8.24 -9.56
C LEU A 156 -11.67 7.06 -9.28
N TRP A 157 -10.62 6.91 -10.11
CA TRP A 157 -9.52 6.02 -9.81
C TRP A 157 -8.27 6.83 -9.46
N ILE A 158 -8.00 6.94 -8.16
CA ILE A 158 -6.81 7.61 -7.64
C ILE A 158 -5.66 6.61 -7.63
N MET A 159 -4.59 6.91 -8.37
CA MET A 159 -3.46 6.01 -8.49
C MET A 159 -2.13 6.77 -8.47
N ASP A 160 -1.19 6.33 -7.64
CA ASP A 160 0.15 6.93 -7.55
C ASP A 160 0.89 6.86 -8.91
N SER A 161 1.78 7.81 -9.17
CA SER A 161 2.53 7.92 -10.45
C SER A 161 3.43 6.71 -10.72
N ASN A 162 4.04 6.15 -9.68
CA ASN A 162 4.98 5.03 -9.75
C ASN A 162 4.33 3.68 -9.49
N VAL A 163 3.06 3.54 -9.88
CA VAL A 163 2.30 2.31 -9.72
C VAL A 163 1.87 1.82 -11.10
N TRP A 164 2.20 0.59 -11.42
CA TRP A 164 1.72 -0.07 -12.63
C TRP A 164 0.51 -0.93 -12.30
N ALA A 165 -0.48 -0.93 -13.19
CA ALA A 165 -1.72 -1.67 -13.02
C ALA A 165 -2.01 -2.55 -14.25
N SER A 166 -2.57 -3.74 -14.03
CA SER A 166 -2.84 -4.68 -15.13
C SER A 166 -4.01 -4.21 -16.02
N PRO A 167 -4.10 -4.63 -17.30
CA PRO A 167 -5.14 -4.15 -18.22
C PRO A 167 -6.59 -4.38 -17.77
N ASN A 168 -6.88 -5.47 -17.05
CA ASN A 168 -8.26 -5.82 -16.66
C ASN A 168 -8.69 -5.26 -15.30
N ILE A 169 -7.77 -4.62 -14.57
CA ILE A 169 -8.01 -4.22 -13.17
C ILE A 169 -9.14 -3.22 -13.03
N LEU A 170 -9.26 -2.25 -13.95
CA LEU A 170 -10.31 -1.24 -13.88
C LEU A 170 -11.69 -1.87 -14.06
N ARG A 171 -11.87 -2.69 -15.10
CA ARG A 171 -13.11 -3.43 -15.35
C ARG A 171 -13.52 -4.28 -14.14
N ASN A 172 -12.58 -5.04 -13.58
CA ASN A 172 -12.82 -5.87 -12.41
C ASN A 172 -13.26 -5.02 -11.20
N SER A 173 -12.68 -3.83 -11.06
CA SER A 173 -12.93 -2.94 -9.94
C SER A 173 -14.25 -2.20 -10.03
N ILE A 174 -14.65 -1.76 -11.23
CA ILE A 174 -15.98 -1.18 -11.46
C ILE A 174 -17.06 -2.22 -11.23
N THR A 175 -16.84 -3.45 -11.72
CA THR A 175 -17.74 -4.57 -11.42
C THR A 175 -17.85 -4.80 -9.91
N ALA A 176 -16.72 -4.85 -9.20
CA ALA A 176 -16.71 -5.04 -7.76
C ALA A 176 -17.44 -3.94 -6.98
N LEU A 177 -17.27 -2.69 -7.41
CA LEU A 177 -17.93 -1.52 -6.81
C LEU A 177 -19.44 -1.55 -7.05
N ASN A 178 -19.88 -1.97 -8.24
CA ASN A 178 -21.29 -1.91 -8.65
C ASN A 178 -22.09 -3.13 -8.19
N GLU A 179 -21.50 -4.31 -8.24
CA GLU A 179 -22.12 -5.57 -7.84
C GLU A 179 -21.88 -5.90 -6.36
N ASP A 180 -21.27 -4.99 -5.60
CA ASP A 180 -20.94 -5.14 -4.18
C ASP A 180 -20.19 -6.46 -3.91
N THR A 181 -19.05 -6.66 -4.56
CA THR A 181 -18.24 -7.89 -4.42
C THR A 181 -16.87 -7.64 -3.78
N ASN A 182 -16.43 -8.59 -2.95
CA ASN A 182 -15.11 -8.61 -2.33
C ASN A 182 -14.37 -9.90 -2.72
N ASN A 183 -13.21 -9.75 -3.36
CA ASN A 183 -12.41 -10.81 -3.96
C ASN A 183 -13.24 -11.70 -4.92
N GLY A 184 -14.13 -11.06 -5.70
CA GLY A 184 -15.03 -11.71 -6.65
C GLY A 184 -16.11 -12.56 -6.00
N ARG A 185 -16.41 -12.36 -4.70
CA ARG A 185 -17.55 -12.97 -4.00
C ARG A 185 -18.56 -11.89 -3.63
N PRO A 186 -19.88 -12.15 -3.72
CA PRO A 186 -20.88 -11.24 -3.22
C PRO A 186 -20.59 -10.86 -1.76
N ASN A 187 -20.70 -9.59 -1.45
CA ASN A 187 -20.59 -9.09 -0.08
C ASN A 187 -21.76 -9.60 0.76
N THR A 188 -21.46 -10.24 1.88
CA THR A 188 -22.47 -10.77 2.82
C THR A 188 -22.69 -9.84 4.02
N SER A 189 -22.02 -8.71 4.08
CA SER A 189 -22.20 -7.69 5.12
C SER A 189 -23.37 -6.78 4.78
N ASP A 190 -24.00 -6.24 5.82
CA ASP A 190 -24.92 -5.11 5.78
C ASP A 190 -24.30 -3.80 5.26
N ARG A 191 -22.97 -3.66 5.36
CA ARG A 191 -22.22 -2.51 4.84
C ARG A 191 -21.89 -2.72 3.36
N LYS A 192 -22.36 -1.82 2.50
CA LYS A 192 -22.02 -1.82 1.06
C LYS A 192 -20.58 -1.37 0.80
N ILE A 193 -19.95 -1.92 -0.23
CA ILE A 193 -18.65 -1.49 -0.71
C ILE A 193 -18.78 -0.13 -1.39
N LYS A 194 -18.03 0.87 -0.88
CA LYS A 194 -17.96 2.22 -1.47
C LYS A 194 -16.54 2.64 -1.87
N LEU A 195 -15.55 1.83 -1.51
CA LEU A 195 -14.16 2.01 -1.91
C LEU A 195 -13.58 0.66 -2.29
N VAL A 196 -13.12 0.54 -3.53
CA VAL A 196 -12.38 -0.61 -4.03
C VAL A 196 -10.90 -0.29 -4.06
N HIS A 197 -10.07 -1.23 -3.61
CA HIS A 197 -8.62 -1.08 -3.61
C HIS A 197 -7.95 -2.42 -3.95
N HIS A 198 -6.65 -2.38 -4.16
CA HIS A 198 -5.90 -3.53 -4.69
C HIS A 198 -4.81 -4.00 -3.75
N VAL A 199 -4.34 -5.23 -3.97
CA VAL A 199 -3.16 -5.73 -3.29
C VAL A 199 -1.94 -4.93 -3.77
N PRO A 200 -1.23 -4.23 -2.87
CA PRO A 200 -0.07 -3.44 -3.23
C PRO A 200 1.18 -4.33 -3.26
N LEU A 201 1.85 -4.42 -4.40
CA LEU A 201 3.14 -5.10 -4.54
C LEU A 201 4.25 -4.09 -4.77
N ALA A 202 5.48 -4.53 -4.53
CA ALA A 202 6.68 -3.81 -4.91
C ALA A 202 7.69 -4.79 -5.48
N LEU A 203 8.32 -4.46 -6.61
CA LEU A 203 9.31 -5.30 -7.27
C LEU A 203 10.65 -4.57 -7.37
N SER A 204 11.72 -5.22 -6.93
CA SER A 204 13.07 -4.72 -7.15
C SER A 204 13.51 -5.05 -8.57
N ILE A 205 13.54 -4.03 -9.42
CA ILE A 205 13.99 -4.15 -10.81
C ILE A 205 15.50 -3.87 -10.91
N ASN A 206 16.13 -4.44 -11.93
CA ASN A 206 17.47 -4.03 -12.32
C ASN A 206 17.33 -2.82 -13.26
N PRO A 207 18.30 -1.89 -13.27
CA PRO A 207 18.34 -0.85 -14.29
C PRO A 207 18.36 -1.52 -15.67
N SER A 208 17.50 -1.06 -16.58
CA SER A 208 17.59 -1.39 -17.99
C SER A 208 18.95 -0.91 -18.53
N THR A 209 19.62 -1.76 -19.32
CA THR A 209 20.84 -1.41 -20.06
C THR A 209 20.53 -0.84 -21.45
N ASP A 210 19.26 -0.52 -21.73
CA ASP A 210 18.80 -0.04 -23.03
C ASP A 210 18.97 1.49 -23.08
N THR A 211 19.79 1.97 -24.02
CA THR A 211 20.29 3.35 -24.16
C THR A 211 19.22 4.45 -24.34
N ASP A 212 17.97 4.10 -24.61
CA ASP A 212 16.85 5.07 -24.67
C ASP A 212 16.15 5.28 -23.31
N SER A 213 16.40 4.41 -22.32
CA SER A 213 15.85 4.48 -20.96
C SER A 213 16.73 5.27 -19.97
N ASP A 214 17.89 5.76 -20.44
CA ASP A 214 18.90 6.38 -19.60
C ASP A 214 18.44 7.71 -18.99
N LEU A 215 17.51 8.45 -19.61
CA LEU A 215 17.04 9.72 -19.03
C LEU A 215 16.22 9.53 -17.73
N GLU A 216 15.30 8.56 -17.69
CA GLU A 216 14.44 8.36 -16.51
C GLU A 216 15.25 7.85 -15.31
N TYR A 217 16.20 6.97 -15.57
CA TYR A 217 17.05 6.40 -14.55
C TYR A 217 18.10 7.39 -14.03
N THR A 218 18.66 8.26 -14.89
CA THR A 218 19.66 9.26 -14.50
C THR A 218 19.07 10.45 -13.74
N LEU A 219 17.80 10.78 -13.99
CA LEU A 219 17.07 11.90 -13.37
C LEU A 219 16.28 11.52 -12.10
N SER A 220 16.22 10.23 -11.74
CA SER A 220 15.58 9.79 -10.50
C SER A 220 16.28 10.40 -9.26
N PRO A 221 15.57 10.95 -8.24
CA PRO A 221 16.14 11.89 -7.25
C PRO A 221 17.11 11.32 -6.18
N VAL A 222 17.77 10.18 -6.39
CA VAL A 222 18.59 9.52 -5.35
C VAL A 222 20.06 9.38 -5.76
N ASN A 223 20.59 10.38 -6.47
CA ASN A 223 22.03 10.51 -6.69
C ASN A 223 22.73 10.95 -5.39
N SER A 224 22.98 9.98 -4.51
CA SER A 224 23.95 10.15 -3.42
C SER A 224 25.36 10.17 -4.03
N THR A 225 25.90 11.37 -4.18
CA THR A 225 27.31 11.63 -4.52
C THR A 225 28.21 11.04 -3.43
N GLY A 226 28.60 9.78 -3.55
CA GLY A 226 29.34 9.07 -2.50
C GLY A 226 30.19 7.91 -3.03
N GLN A 227 31.48 8.19 -3.22
CA GLN A 227 32.57 7.34 -3.67
C GLN A 227 32.44 5.81 -3.44
N TYR A 228 32.87 5.10 -4.48
CA TYR A 228 33.21 3.69 -4.59
C TYR A 228 33.96 3.14 -3.36
N LYS A 229 33.32 2.31 -2.51
CA LYS A 229 34.00 1.15 -1.81
C LYS A 229 33.17 0.24 -0.86
N LYS A 230 31.85 0.36 -0.68
CA LYS A 230 31.06 -0.65 0.09
C LYS A 230 29.87 -1.17 -0.72
N ARG A 231 30.06 -2.29 -1.44
CA ARG A 231 29.26 -2.68 -2.63
C ARG A 231 28.10 -3.67 -2.38
N PHE A 232 27.94 -4.27 -1.18
CA PHE A 232 26.89 -5.29 -0.92
C PHE A 232 25.67 -4.76 -0.13
N LEU A 233 25.88 -3.99 0.95
CA LEU A 233 24.78 -3.40 1.75
C LEU A 233 24.08 -2.22 1.06
N LYS A 234 24.69 -1.65 0.01
CA LYS A 234 24.12 -0.54 -0.78
C LYS A 234 22.99 -0.96 -1.75
N LYS A 235 22.66 -2.24 -1.89
CA LYS A 235 21.74 -2.75 -2.95
C LYS A 235 20.62 -3.71 -2.48
N LEU A 236 20.27 -3.65 -1.19
CA LEU A 236 19.30 -4.57 -0.60
C LEU A 236 18.01 -3.91 -0.13
N GLY A 237 17.93 -2.57 -0.08
CA GLY A 237 16.75 -1.86 0.42
C GLY A 237 15.49 -2.18 -0.39
N ALA A 238 15.57 -2.06 -1.73
CA ALA A 238 14.46 -2.39 -2.62
C ALA A 238 14.05 -3.88 -2.54
N LYS A 239 15.01 -4.78 -2.33
CA LYS A 239 14.74 -6.21 -2.16
C LYS A 239 14.09 -6.55 -0.82
N LEU A 240 14.41 -5.78 0.23
CA LEU A 240 13.74 -5.88 1.52
C LEU A 240 12.30 -5.38 1.45
N ASP A 241 12.05 -4.26 0.75
CA ASP A 241 10.69 -3.77 0.48
C ASP A 241 9.90 -4.81 -0.32
N GLU A 242 10.47 -5.32 -1.42
CA GLU A 242 9.87 -6.40 -2.21
C GLU A 242 9.54 -7.62 -1.33
N MET A 243 10.51 -8.09 -0.53
CA MET A 243 10.31 -9.22 0.36
C MET A 243 9.18 -8.94 1.36
N PHE A 244 9.16 -7.79 2.01
CA PHE A 244 8.11 -7.40 2.95
C PHE A 244 6.72 -7.36 2.29
N MET A 245 6.62 -6.69 1.14
CA MET A 245 5.35 -6.50 0.41
C MET A 245 4.81 -7.80 -0.20
N LEU A 246 5.66 -8.80 -0.50
CA LEU A 246 5.25 -10.11 -1.05
C LEU A 246 5.19 -11.23 0.01
N THR A 247 5.53 -10.97 1.28
CA THR A 247 5.49 -11.97 2.36
C THR A 247 4.59 -11.52 3.52
N SER A 248 5.17 -10.94 4.58
CA SER A 248 4.42 -10.59 5.80
C SER A 248 3.25 -9.63 5.52
N HIS A 249 3.52 -8.50 4.85
CA HIS A 249 2.47 -7.52 4.57
C HIS A 249 1.28 -8.15 3.83
N LEU A 250 1.57 -8.93 2.78
CA LEU A 250 0.58 -9.46 1.87
C LEU A 250 -0.45 -10.36 2.56
N LYS A 251 -0.02 -11.37 3.32
CA LYS A 251 -0.95 -12.32 3.98
C LYS A 251 -1.83 -11.65 5.00
N PHE A 252 -1.28 -10.75 5.82
CA PHE A 252 -2.06 -10.04 6.81
C PHE A 252 -2.96 -8.99 6.15
N TYR A 253 -2.50 -8.28 5.13
CA TYR A 253 -3.30 -7.30 4.40
C TYR A 253 -4.53 -7.94 3.74
N VAL A 254 -4.36 -9.08 3.05
CA VAL A 254 -5.47 -9.82 2.44
C VAL A 254 -6.41 -10.37 3.52
N SER A 255 -5.87 -10.97 4.59
CA SER A 255 -6.72 -11.52 5.65
C SER A 255 -7.52 -10.45 6.38
N LEU A 256 -6.90 -9.32 6.74
CA LEU A 256 -7.54 -8.26 7.51
C LEU A 256 -8.62 -7.56 6.69
N ASN A 257 -8.39 -7.32 5.40
CA ASN A 257 -9.41 -6.75 4.52
C ASN A 257 -10.60 -7.70 4.29
N ASN A 258 -10.36 -9.01 4.26
CA ASN A 258 -11.46 -9.98 4.20
C ASN A 258 -12.25 -10.07 5.51
N LEU A 259 -11.58 -9.97 6.66
CA LEU A 259 -12.24 -9.90 7.96
C LEU A 259 -13.02 -8.60 8.14
N ALA A 260 -12.57 -7.51 7.51
CA ALA A 260 -13.24 -6.21 7.47
C ALA A 260 -13.66 -5.69 8.86
N VAL A 261 -12.74 -5.80 9.84
CA VAL A 261 -12.94 -5.25 11.19
C VAL A 261 -12.85 -3.72 11.16
N ALA A 262 -11.99 -3.19 10.29
CA ALA A 262 -11.75 -1.77 10.05
C ALA A 262 -11.26 -1.60 8.60
N PRO A 263 -11.39 -0.43 7.98
CA PRO A 263 -10.82 -0.20 6.66
C PRO A 263 -9.28 -0.29 6.75
N CYS A 264 -8.67 -1.07 5.86
CA CYS A 264 -7.22 -1.21 5.77
C CYS A 264 -6.75 -0.96 4.35
N VAL A 265 -6.59 0.32 4.02
CA VAL A 265 -6.26 0.77 2.66
C VAL A 265 -4.80 1.20 2.56
N ASN A 266 -4.11 0.73 1.52
CA ASN A 266 -2.80 1.23 1.13
C ASN A 266 -2.96 2.25 0.01
N GLY A 267 -2.20 3.34 0.05
CA GLY A 267 -2.41 4.53 -0.78
C GLY A 267 -2.04 4.45 -2.26
N LYS A 268 -1.84 3.25 -2.82
CA LYS A 268 -1.32 3.06 -4.17
C LYS A 268 -2.39 3.18 -5.27
N SER A 269 -3.57 2.63 -5.03
CA SER A 269 -4.62 2.48 -6.04
C SER A 269 -5.98 2.30 -5.36
N ASN A 270 -6.83 3.32 -5.49
CA ASN A 270 -8.13 3.40 -4.83
C ASN A 270 -9.20 3.90 -5.81
N ILE A 271 -10.34 3.21 -5.83
CA ILE A 271 -11.51 3.54 -6.66
C ILE A 271 -12.70 3.81 -5.75
N TYR A 272 -13.32 4.97 -5.90
CA TYR A 272 -14.51 5.36 -5.15
C TYR A 272 -15.29 6.46 -5.89
N ARG A 273 -16.51 6.73 -5.45
CA ARG A 273 -17.33 7.82 -6.01
C ARG A 273 -17.01 9.17 -5.39
N LYS A 274 -16.89 10.19 -6.23
CA LYS A 274 -16.74 11.61 -5.83
C LYS A 274 -17.92 12.03 -4.96
N SER A 275 -19.13 11.73 -5.40
CA SER A 275 -20.38 11.99 -4.69
C SER A 275 -20.43 11.34 -3.30
N ASP A 276 -19.92 10.12 -3.16
CA ASP A 276 -19.84 9.42 -1.88
C ASP A 276 -18.87 10.13 -0.93
N LEU A 277 -17.69 10.54 -1.42
CA LEU A 277 -16.74 11.27 -0.56
C LEU A 277 -17.31 12.62 -0.11
N ASP A 278 -17.96 13.36 -1.02
CA ASP A 278 -18.61 14.62 -0.70
C ASP A 278 -19.71 14.45 0.36
N LEU A 279 -20.56 13.43 0.22
CA LEU A 279 -21.60 13.11 1.19
C LEU A 279 -21.02 12.67 2.54
N ALA A 280 -19.94 11.89 2.54
CA ALA A 280 -19.28 11.43 3.75
C ALA A 280 -18.68 12.60 4.54
N VAL A 281 -18.05 13.56 3.87
CA VAL A 281 -17.50 14.76 4.50
C VAL A 281 -18.61 15.68 5.02
N ALA A 282 -19.70 15.86 4.26
CA ALA A 282 -20.85 16.65 4.68
C ALA A 282 -21.50 16.14 5.97
N LYS A 283 -21.40 14.83 6.25
CA LYS A 283 -21.94 14.19 7.46
C LYS A 283 -21.03 14.30 8.69
N ILE A 284 -19.75 14.65 8.54
CA ILE A 284 -18.81 14.77 9.67
C ILE A 284 -19.38 15.62 10.82
N PRO A 285 -19.96 16.82 10.59
CA PRO A 285 -20.46 17.65 11.69
C PRO A 285 -21.65 17.08 12.44
N SER A 286 -22.34 16.10 11.86
CA SER A 286 -23.56 15.50 12.42
C SER A 286 -23.32 14.15 13.10
N LEU A 287 -22.17 13.52 12.85
CA LEU A 287 -21.85 12.18 13.35
C LEU A 287 -20.71 12.25 14.36
N ASN A 288 -20.84 11.49 15.45
CA ASN A 288 -19.80 11.41 16.46
C ASN A 288 -18.77 10.34 16.06
N SER A 289 -17.76 10.77 15.30
CA SER A 289 -16.61 9.93 14.91
C SER A 289 -15.43 10.15 15.86
N ALA A 290 -14.79 9.06 16.29
CA ALA A 290 -13.54 9.15 17.06
C ALA A 290 -12.39 9.80 16.25
N PHE A 291 -12.44 9.73 14.92
CA PHE A 291 -11.41 10.22 14.02
C PHE A 291 -11.64 11.65 13.53
N PHE A 292 -12.90 12.09 13.45
CA PHE A 292 -13.28 13.41 12.89
C PHE A 292 -13.96 14.34 13.91
N SER A 293 -13.78 14.11 15.21
CA SER A 293 -14.44 14.86 16.29
C SER A 293 -13.79 16.19 16.67
N SER A 294 -12.58 16.49 16.22
CA SER A 294 -11.91 17.74 16.62
C SER A 294 -12.61 18.95 16.00
N ASN A 295 -12.73 20.04 16.78
CA ASN A 295 -13.44 21.25 16.36
C ASN A 295 -12.89 21.83 15.05
N SER A 296 -11.57 21.76 14.84
CA SER A 296 -10.92 22.19 13.59
C SER A 296 -11.36 21.34 12.40
N VAL A 297 -11.38 20.02 12.53
CA VAL A 297 -11.83 19.09 11.49
C VAL A 297 -13.29 19.31 11.15
N VAL A 298 -14.15 19.49 12.15
CA VAL A 298 -15.58 19.77 11.94
C VAL A 298 -15.79 21.11 11.23
N SER A 299 -15.06 22.15 11.62
CA SER A 299 -15.12 23.46 10.97
C SER A 299 -14.71 23.39 9.50
N ASP A 300 -13.60 22.71 9.21
CA ASP A 300 -13.11 22.58 7.85
C ASP A 300 -14.00 21.69 6.99
N ALA A 301 -14.60 20.65 7.55
CA ALA A 301 -15.59 19.84 6.86
C ALA A 301 -16.80 20.68 6.44
N LYS A 302 -17.31 21.56 7.33
CA LYS A 302 -18.38 22.51 6.98
C LYS A 302 -17.94 23.47 5.88
N TYR A 303 -16.72 24.03 6.00
CA TYR A 303 -16.18 24.96 5.02
C TYR A 303 -16.07 24.32 3.63
N TYR A 304 -15.38 23.18 3.49
CA TYR A 304 -15.22 22.54 2.19
C TYR A 304 -16.53 22.03 1.60
N THR A 305 -17.48 21.59 2.43
CA THR A 305 -18.85 21.25 1.97
C THR A 305 -19.57 22.49 1.42
N SER A 306 -19.39 23.66 2.04
CA SER A 306 -20.04 24.91 1.59
C SER A 306 -19.53 25.43 0.25
N LEU A 307 -18.33 25.03 -0.18
CA LEU A 307 -17.78 25.38 -1.50
C LEU A 307 -18.43 24.59 -2.65
N GLY A 308 -19.27 23.59 -2.34
CA GLY A 308 -19.94 22.74 -3.30
C GLY A 308 -19.17 21.45 -3.64
N PRO A 309 -19.77 20.57 -4.47
CA PRO A 309 -19.22 19.26 -4.81
C PRO A 309 -17.80 19.33 -5.38
N GLY A 310 -16.98 18.30 -5.14
CA GLY A 310 -15.59 18.24 -5.58
C GLY A 310 -14.57 18.89 -4.64
N ASN A 311 -15.01 19.63 -3.60
CA ASN A 311 -14.08 20.30 -2.69
C ASN A 311 -13.68 19.45 -1.49
N SER A 312 -14.38 18.34 -1.21
CA SER A 312 -14.21 17.56 0.02
C SER A 312 -12.87 16.86 0.12
N LEU A 313 -12.20 16.55 -1.00
CA LEU A 313 -10.86 15.97 -0.98
C LEU A 313 -9.85 16.87 -0.25
N LYS A 314 -10.02 18.20 -0.33
CA LYS A 314 -9.13 19.18 0.30
C LYS A 314 -9.07 19.04 1.81
N LEU A 315 -10.14 18.54 2.46
CA LEU A 315 -10.14 18.24 3.90
C LEU A 315 -8.99 17.31 4.27
N PHE A 316 -8.72 16.31 3.43
CA PHE A 316 -7.75 15.26 3.71
C PHE A 316 -6.29 15.69 3.53
N SER A 317 -6.05 16.91 3.03
CA SER A 317 -4.69 17.49 2.91
C SER A 317 -3.98 17.66 4.26
N ARG A 318 -4.73 17.62 5.36
CA ARG A 318 -4.20 17.64 6.73
C ARG A 318 -3.55 16.32 7.17
N TYR A 319 -3.82 15.22 6.48
CA TYR A 319 -3.40 13.88 6.87
C TYR A 319 -2.32 13.35 5.94
N ILE A 320 -1.24 12.78 6.48
CA ILE A 320 -0.18 12.12 5.69
C ILE A 320 -0.64 10.75 5.15
N GLY A 321 -1.55 10.08 5.87
CA GLY A 321 -2.20 8.84 5.43
C GLY A 321 -3.59 9.10 4.88
N GLU A 322 -3.71 9.98 3.88
CA GLU A 322 -4.99 10.45 3.34
C GLU A 322 -5.91 9.32 2.89
N ASP A 323 -5.37 8.29 2.23
CA ASP A 323 -6.16 7.21 1.64
C ASP A 323 -6.92 6.41 2.70
N ASN A 324 -6.25 6.11 3.81
CA ASN A 324 -6.89 5.43 4.92
C ASN A 324 -7.86 6.35 5.67
N MET A 325 -7.61 7.66 5.73
CA MET A 325 -8.57 8.61 6.29
C MET A 325 -9.82 8.76 5.42
N ILE A 326 -9.67 8.76 4.09
CA ILE A 326 -10.79 8.71 3.14
C ILE A 326 -11.60 7.43 3.36
N ALA A 327 -10.92 6.28 3.49
CA ALA A 327 -11.59 5.01 3.75
C ALA A 327 -12.34 5.00 5.10
N ILE A 328 -11.76 5.56 6.17
CA ILE A 328 -12.44 5.73 7.47
C ILE A 328 -13.65 6.66 7.34
N CYS A 329 -13.53 7.77 6.61
CA CYS A 329 -14.63 8.71 6.39
C CYS A 329 -15.82 8.01 5.71
N LEU A 330 -15.58 7.25 4.64
CA LEU A 330 -16.61 6.46 3.97
C LEU A 330 -17.18 5.38 4.91
N TRP A 331 -16.31 4.69 5.65
CA TRP A 331 -16.67 3.59 6.55
C TRP A 331 -17.60 4.03 7.68
N GLU A 332 -17.29 5.14 8.34
CA GLU A 332 -18.04 5.64 9.49
C GLU A 332 -19.26 6.47 9.06
N ASN A 333 -19.10 7.38 8.10
CA ASN A 333 -20.13 8.38 7.82
C ASN A 333 -21.21 7.87 6.84
N LEU A 334 -20.90 6.86 6.04
CA LEU A 334 -21.85 6.24 5.10
C LEU A 334 -22.23 4.81 5.46
N PHE A 335 -21.81 4.30 6.63
CA PHE A 335 -22.02 2.91 7.03
C PHE A 335 -21.61 1.93 5.91
N SER A 336 -20.41 2.16 5.36
CA SER A 336 -19.90 1.41 4.22
C SER A 336 -18.69 0.55 4.61
N ARG A 337 -18.14 -0.17 3.63
CA ARG A 337 -16.89 -0.92 3.75
C ARG A 337 -15.99 -0.76 2.54
N THR A 338 -14.76 -1.24 2.67
CA THR A 338 -13.83 -1.41 1.54
C THR A 338 -14.01 -2.78 0.90
N GLY A 339 -13.69 -2.86 -0.39
CA GLY A 339 -13.63 -4.10 -1.17
C GLY A 339 -12.26 -4.28 -1.79
N LEU A 340 -11.70 -5.48 -1.68
CA LEU A 340 -10.48 -5.88 -2.37
C LEU A 340 -10.86 -6.63 -3.64
N THR A 341 -10.24 -6.36 -4.79
CA THR A 341 -10.38 -7.27 -5.94
C THR A 341 -9.32 -8.37 -5.91
N GLY A 342 -9.51 -9.41 -6.74
CA GLY A 342 -8.48 -10.43 -6.97
C GLY A 342 -7.28 -9.94 -7.79
N ASP A 343 -7.09 -8.63 -7.90
CA ASP A 343 -6.05 -7.98 -8.66
C ASP A 343 -5.00 -7.31 -7.75
N PHE A 344 -3.88 -6.96 -8.35
CA PHE A 344 -2.77 -6.32 -7.68
C PHE A 344 -2.21 -5.18 -8.53
N VAL A 345 -1.55 -4.26 -7.86
CA VAL A 345 -0.77 -3.19 -8.49
C VAL A 345 0.69 -3.31 -8.09
N ILE A 346 1.61 -2.94 -8.99
CA ILE A 346 3.05 -3.14 -8.81
C ILE A 346 3.75 -1.79 -8.77
N GLN A 347 4.49 -1.54 -7.70
CA GLN A 347 5.45 -0.43 -7.65
C GLN A 347 6.85 -0.93 -8.05
N PRO A 348 7.42 -0.51 -9.20
CA PRO A 348 8.82 -0.76 -9.52
C PRO A 348 9.72 0.01 -8.54
N LEU A 349 10.74 -0.68 -8.02
CA LEU A 349 11.75 -0.13 -7.12
C LEU A 349 13.14 -0.27 -7.74
N SER A 350 13.87 0.85 -7.81
CA SER A 350 15.26 0.84 -8.26
C SER A 350 16.15 -0.02 -7.33
N GLY A 351 16.77 -1.06 -7.90
CA GLY A 351 17.61 -2.02 -7.18
C GLY A 351 19.06 -1.57 -6.91
N THR A 352 19.42 -0.37 -7.35
CA THR A 352 20.80 0.15 -7.40
C THR A 352 21.10 1.22 -6.36
N ASP A 353 20.12 2.08 -6.09
CA ASP A 353 20.30 3.30 -5.31
C ASP A 353 19.48 3.27 -4.00
N ASN A 354 19.35 2.07 -3.42
CA ASN A 354 18.50 1.82 -2.28
C ASN A 354 19.18 0.93 -1.22
N THR A 355 19.55 1.55 -0.10
CA THR A 355 20.27 0.92 1.00
C THR A 355 19.32 0.25 2.01
N VAL A 356 19.87 -0.61 2.86
CA VAL A 356 19.11 -1.17 4.00
C VAL A 356 18.61 -0.08 4.94
N ASN A 357 19.37 1.02 5.11
CA ASN A 357 18.95 2.14 5.94
C ASN A 357 17.73 2.87 5.36
N ASP A 358 17.65 2.98 4.04
CA ASP A 358 16.49 3.59 3.38
C ASP A 358 15.24 2.74 3.59
N TYR A 359 15.38 1.40 3.54
CA TYR A 359 14.31 0.47 3.91
C TYR A 359 13.87 0.66 5.37
N ILE A 360 14.81 0.68 6.31
CA ILE A 360 14.53 0.90 7.74
C ILE A 360 13.80 2.23 7.93
N THR A 361 14.31 3.31 7.33
CA THR A 361 13.74 4.66 7.45
C THR A 361 12.32 4.72 6.89
N ARG A 362 12.06 4.13 5.72
CA ARG A 362 10.71 4.03 5.14
C ARG A 362 9.76 3.25 6.04
N ARG A 363 10.18 2.10 6.56
CA ARG A 363 9.34 1.27 7.46
C ARG A 363 9.06 1.99 8.78
N VAL A 364 10.06 2.60 9.41
CA VAL A 364 9.92 3.40 10.63
C VAL A 364 8.91 4.54 10.42
N ARG A 365 9.03 5.27 9.31
CA ARG A 365 8.12 6.36 8.98
C ARG A 365 6.66 5.89 8.91
N TRP A 366 6.40 4.83 8.13
CA TRP A 366 5.04 4.32 7.96
C TRP A 366 4.47 3.71 9.24
N LEU A 367 5.31 3.08 10.06
CA LEU A 367 4.91 2.60 11.38
C LEU A 367 4.59 3.75 12.34
N ARG A 368 5.35 4.84 12.31
CA ARG A 368 5.03 6.06 13.07
C ARG A 368 3.69 6.64 12.65
N VAL A 369 3.40 6.70 11.34
CA VAL A 369 2.09 7.11 10.83
C VAL A 369 0.97 6.19 11.36
N ARG A 370 1.14 4.87 11.25
CA ARG A 370 0.15 3.88 11.70
C ARG A 370 -0.05 3.84 13.22
N LYS A 371 0.98 4.15 14.02
CA LYS A 371 0.88 4.26 15.49
C LYS A 371 -0.22 5.25 15.90
N TYR A 372 -0.42 6.32 15.13
CA TYR A 372 -1.49 7.27 15.40
C TYR A 372 -2.82 6.82 14.80
N MET A 373 -2.81 6.33 13.55
CA MET A 373 -4.04 6.00 12.82
C MET A 373 -4.73 4.71 13.31
N VAL A 374 -3.95 3.68 13.64
CA VAL A 374 -4.41 2.35 14.01
C VAL A 374 -3.52 1.77 15.11
N LEU A 375 -3.53 2.41 16.29
CA LEU A 375 -2.62 2.11 17.40
C LEU A 375 -2.63 0.63 17.82
N MET A 376 -3.81 0.03 18.04
CA MET A 376 -3.91 -1.36 18.49
C MET A 376 -3.29 -2.33 17.49
N ALA A 377 -3.61 -2.18 16.20
CA ALA A 377 -3.02 -2.99 15.14
C ALA A 377 -1.49 -2.81 15.05
N THR A 378 -1.01 -1.58 15.30
CA THR A 378 0.43 -1.26 15.31
C THR A 378 1.13 -1.89 16.51
N LEU A 379 0.51 -1.90 17.70
CA LEU A 379 1.10 -2.50 18.90
C LEU A 379 1.28 -4.02 18.78
N ILE A 380 0.36 -4.69 18.10
CA ILE A 380 0.41 -6.15 17.92
C ILE A 380 1.28 -6.59 16.74
N GLU A 381 1.69 -5.67 15.84
CA GLU A 381 2.44 -5.99 14.62
C GLU A 381 3.66 -6.89 14.85
N PRO A 382 4.51 -6.70 15.89
CA PRO A 382 5.65 -7.59 16.12
C PRO A 382 5.25 -9.05 16.31
N SER A 383 4.12 -9.30 16.97
CA SER A 383 3.62 -10.65 17.23
C SER A 383 3.06 -11.34 15.98
N THR A 384 2.90 -10.60 14.87
CA THR A 384 2.51 -11.14 13.57
C THR A 384 3.71 -11.62 12.74
N GLU A 385 4.93 -11.23 13.12
CA GLU A 385 6.18 -11.62 12.46
C GLU A 385 6.68 -12.99 12.96
N SER A 386 7.43 -13.72 12.13
CA SER A 386 7.66 -15.16 12.34
C SER A 386 8.41 -15.45 13.64
N ILE A 387 9.37 -14.59 14.00
CA ILE A 387 10.24 -14.80 15.16
C ILE A 387 9.44 -14.64 16.46
N VAL A 388 8.76 -13.51 16.66
CA VAL A 388 8.02 -13.25 17.90
C VAL A 388 6.82 -14.18 18.03
N CYS A 389 6.09 -14.41 16.94
CA CYS A 389 5.00 -15.40 16.89
C CYS A 389 5.51 -16.79 17.28
N GLY A 390 6.62 -17.23 16.70
CA GLY A 390 7.25 -18.50 17.00
C GLY A 390 7.73 -18.63 18.45
N LEU A 391 8.24 -17.53 19.04
CA LEU A 391 8.64 -17.51 20.46
C LEU A 391 7.43 -17.72 21.37
N PHE A 392 6.32 -17.04 21.13
CA PHE A 392 5.06 -17.23 21.88
C PHE A 392 4.53 -18.66 21.74
N GLY A 393 4.42 -19.16 20.51
CA GLY A 393 3.95 -20.52 20.25
C GLY A 393 4.84 -21.58 20.89
N THR A 394 6.16 -21.42 20.79
CA THR A 394 7.12 -22.38 21.36
C THR A 394 7.06 -22.39 22.88
N TYR A 395 7.05 -21.21 23.52
CA TYR A 395 6.91 -21.12 24.97
C TYR A 395 5.60 -21.77 25.45
N ALA A 396 4.49 -21.46 24.78
CA ALA A 396 3.17 -21.95 25.14
C ALA A 396 3.07 -23.48 25.05
N ILE A 397 3.46 -24.05 23.92
CA ILE A 397 3.40 -25.50 23.67
C ILE A 397 4.39 -26.24 24.56
N SER A 398 5.60 -25.71 24.75
CA SER A 398 6.60 -26.33 25.63
C SER A 398 6.15 -26.36 27.08
N THR A 399 5.50 -25.29 27.54
CA THR A 399 4.98 -25.19 28.89
C THR A 399 3.81 -26.14 29.12
N LEU A 400 2.85 -26.17 28.19
CA LEU A 400 1.59 -26.91 28.37
C LEU A 400 1.71 -28.40 28.06
N LEU A 401 2.51 -28.81 27.08
CA LEU A 401 2.60 -30.21 26.63
C LEU A 401 3.85 -30.94 27.14
N TRP A 402 4.98 -30.24 27.25
CA TRP A 402 6.27 -30.86 27.58
C TRP A 402 6.80 -30.47 28.95
N HIS A 403 6.09 -29.61 29.68
CA HIS A 403 6.50 -29.05 30.96
C HIS A 403 7.91 -28.39 30.93
N THR A 404 8.40 -28.00 29.76
CA THR A 404 9.72 -27.35 29.54
C THR A 404 9.56 -25.88 29.19
N TRP A 405 10.61 -25.07 29.39
CA TRP A 405 10.55 -23.64 29.12
C TRP A 405 10.53 -23.33 27.62
N PHE A 406 11.32 -24.08 26.85
CA PHE A 406 11.48 -23.84 25.43
C PHE A 406 12.00 -25.08 24.72
N ASN A 407 11.29 -25.53 23.68
CA ASN A 407 11.72 -26.62 22.81
C ASN A 407 12.20 -26.06 21.47
N TRP A 408 13.53 -26.02 21.28
CA TRP A 408 14.15 -25.49 20.06
C TRP A 408 13.74 -26.26 18.80
N LYS A 409 13.43 -27.56 18.90
CA LYS A 409 12.98 -28.37 17.76
C LYS A 409 11.64 -27.86 17.24
N PHE A 410 10.72 -27.51 18.13
CA PHE A 410 9.44 -26.94 17.76
C PHE A 410 9.58 -25.54 17.16
N PHE A 411 10.45 -24.70 17.71
CA PHE A 411 10.73 -23.37 17.14
C PHE A 411 11.26 -23.45 15.70
N ILE A 412 12.21 -24.35 15.45
CA ILE A 412 12.74 -24.59 14.09
C ILE A 412 11.66 -25.14 13.16
N PHE A 413 10.79 -26.03 13.66
CA PHE A 413 9.65 -26.53 12.89
C PHE A 413 8.69 -25.40 12.49
N HIS A 414 8.31 -24.55 13.43
CA HIS A 414 7.50 -23.35 13.18
C HIS A 414 8.14 -22.46 12.10
N LEU A 415 9.41 -22.09 12.28
CA LEU A 415 10.13 -21.24 11.33
C LEU A 415 10.21 -21.89 9.95
N SER A 416 10.40 -23.21 9.88
CA SER A 416 10.47 -23.95 8.61
C SER A 416 9.14 -23.89 7.85
N ILE A 417 8.01 -24.06 8.55
CA ILE A 417 6.67 -23.91 7.94
C ILE A 417 6.46 -22.46 7.48
N TRP A 418 6.87 -21.48 8.28
CA TRP A 418 6.70 -20.07 7.96
C TRP A 418 7.51 -19.68 6.71
N VAL A 419 8.76 -20.12 6.63
CA VAL A 419 9.62 -19.96 5.44
C VAL A 419 8.98 -20.59 4.22
N LEU A 420 8.47 -21.82 4.32
CA LEU A 420 7.81 -22.51 3.21
C LEU A 420 6.56 -21.76 2.74
N THR A 421 5.76 -21.27 3.69
CA THR A 421 4.54 -20.49 3.42
C THR A 421 4.88 -19.19 2.70
N ASP A 422 5.83 -18.43 3.21
CA ASP A 422 6.26 -17.17 2.59
C ASP A 422 6.90 -17.40 1.21
N TYR A 423 7.69 -18.47 1.05
CA TYR A 423 8.30 -18.82 -0.23
C TYR A 423 7.25 -19.17 -1.29
N THR A 424 6.29 -20.03 -0.95
CA THR A 424 5.23 -20.47 -1.86
C THR A 424 4.27 -19.33 -2.22
N GLN A 425 3.93 -18.48 -1.25
CA GLN A 425 3.17 -17.25 -1.48
C GLN A 425 3.90 -16.29 -2.42
N TYR A 426 5.16 -15.98 -2.12
CA TYR A 426 5.98 -15.06 -2.91
C TYR A 426 5.99 -15.49 -4.38
N TYR A 427 6.27 -16.77 -4.65
CA TYR A 427 6.30 -17.30 -6.01
C TYR A 427 4.93 -17.53 -6.64
N THR A 428 3.82 -17.48 -5.89
CA THR A 428 2.48 -17.48 -6.48
C THR A 428 2.27 -16.20 -7.29
N PHE A 429 2.62 -15.03 -6.72
CA PHE A 429 2.53 -13.75 -7.41
C PHE A 429 3.57 -13.61 -8.52
N ILE A 430 4.83 -13.97 -8.27
CA ILE A 430 5.86 -13.88 -9.32
C ILE A 430 5.49 -14.72 -10.55
N LYS A 431 4.91 -15.91 -10.35
CA LYS A 431 4.43 -16.73 -11.47
C LYS A 431 3.26 -16.07 -12.20
N ASN A 432 2.25 -15.60 -11.47
CA ASN A 432 1.12 -14.87 -12.05
C ASN A 432 1.59 -13.70 -12.94
N ILE A 433 2.47 -12.85 -12.41
CA ILE A 433 3.06 -11.72 -13.15
C ILE A 433 3.78 -12.19 -14.41
N SER A 434 4.58 -13.26 -14.29
CA SER A 434 5.38 -13.77 -15.41
C SER A 434 4.59 -14.49 -16.50
N GLU A 435 3.41 -15.02 -16.17
CA GLU A 435 2.57 -15.81 -17.08
C GLU A 435 1.57 -14.94 -17.85
N ALA A 436 1.22 -13.77 -17.31
CA ALA A 436 0.28 -12.84 -17.93
C ALA A 436 0.80 -12.12 -19.19
N ASN A 437 2.11 -12.22 -19.49
CA ASN A 437 2.78 -11.70 -20.68
C ASN A 437 2.41 -10.23 -21.01
N TYR A 438 2.70 -9.32 -20.09
CA TYR A 438 2.46 -7.88 -20.26
C TYR A 438 3.42 -7.24 -21.28
N ASP A 439 2.95 -6.19 -21.97
CA ASP A 439 3.74 -5.43 -22.95
C ASP A 439 4.92 -4.67 -22.31
N SER A 440 4.82 -4.33 -21.03
CA SER A 440 5.87 -3.60 -20.31
C SER A 440 7.17 -4.42 -20.21
N ASN A 441 8.24 -3.90 -20.81
CA ASN A 441 9.53 -4.58 -20.93
C ASN A 441 10.07 -5.13 -19.59
N TRP A 442 9.96 -4.36 -18.50
CA TRP A 442 10.49 -4.75 -17.19
C TRP A 442 9.67 -5.85 -16.48
N LEU A 443 8.44 -6.12 -16.94
CA LEU A 443 7.58 -7.21 -16.46
C LEU A 443 7.71 -8.49 -17.28
N GLN A 444 8.45 -8.47 -18.39
CA GLN A 444 8.70 -9.66 -19.20
C GLN A 444 9.41 -10.73 -18.38
N ARG A 445 8.99 -11.99 -18.58
CA ARG A 445 9.51 -13.17 -17.86
C ARG A 445 11.05 -13.25 -17.87
N SER A 446 11.68 -12.90 -18.98
CA SER A 446 13.14 -12.90 -19.14
C SER A 446 13.85 -11.86 -18.27
N LYS A 447 13.18 -10.75 -17.95
CA LYS A 447 13.74 -9.59 -17.24
C LYS A 447 13.36 -9.54 -15.76
N LEU A 448 12.41 -10.35 -15.29
CA LEU A 448 11.98 -10.42 -13.88
C LEU A 448 13.05 -11.02 -12.94
N PRO A 449 13.72 -10.22 -12.08
CA PRO A 449 14.81 -10.70 -11.23
C PRO A 449 14.42 -11.78 -10.20
N PRO A 450 13.19 -11.83 -9.65
CA PRO A 450 12.77 -12.90 -8.75
C PRO A 450 12.80 -14.32 -9.34
N LEU A 451 12.58 -14.47 -10.65
CA LEU A 451 12.54 -15.80 -11.30
C LEU A 451 13.90 -16.48 -11.38
N THR A 452 14.98 -15.69 -11.50
CA THR A 452 16.35 -16.19 -11.57
C THR A 452 17.04 -16.22 -10.20
N ARG A 453 16.32 -15.82 -9.13
CA ARG A 453 16.88 -15.73 -7.78
C ARG A 453 17.01 -17.14 -7.16
N PRO A 454 18.22 -17.58 -6.79
CA PRO A 454 18.38 -18.87 -6.12
C PRO A 454 17.78 -18.82 -4.71
N PHE A 455 17.27 -19.96 -4.23
CA PHE A 455 16.65 -20.08 -2.91
C PHE A 455 17.53 -19.52 -1.78
N ARG A 456 18.84 -19.81 -1.78
CA ARG A 456 19.77 -19.28 -0.76
C ARG A 456 19.77 -17.75 -0.67
N LYS A 457 19.69 -17.06 -1.81
CA LYS A 457 19.66 -15.59 -1.86
C LYS A 457 18.29 -15.06 -1.42
N TRP A 458 17.21 -15.72 -1.81
CA TRP A 458 15.87 -15.40 -1.32
C TRP A 458 15.80 -15.55 0.21
N LEU A 459 16.29 -16.68 0.74
CA LEU A 459 16.30 -16.99 2.17
C LEU A 459 17.13 -15.99 2.96
N TYR A 460 18.30 -15.60 2.45
CA TYR A 460 19.14 -14.56 3.08
C TYR A 460 18.38 -13.23 3.23
N ILE A 461 17.68 -12.78 2.18
CA ILE A 461 16.89 -11.54 2.21
C ILE A 461 15.70 -11.69 3.17
N TRP A 462 15.03 -12.86 3.14
CA TRP A 462 13.91 -13.17 4.03
C TRP A 462 14.32 -13.15 5.50
N VAL A 463 15.44 -13.81 5.86
CA VAL A 463 15.98 -13.80 7.23
C VAL A 463 16.32 -12.38 7.67
N MET A 464 16.99 -11.61 6.79
CA MET A 464 17.33 -10.23 7.11
C MET A 464 16.07 -9.38 7.36
N ARG A 465 15.00 -9.58 6.59
CA ARG A 465 13.71 -8.91 6.79
C ARG A 465 13.09 -9.25 8.14
N GLU A 466 13.00 -10.54 8.47
CA GLU A 466 12.41 -11.03 9.75
C GLU A 466 13.20 -10.51 10.96
N VAL A 467 14.55 -10.54 10.89
CA VAL A 467 15.41 -10.02 11.97
C VAL A 467 15.26 -8.51 12.16
N LEU A 468 15.08 -7.75 11.07
CA LEU A 468 14.91 -6.30 11.14
C LEU A 468 13.52 -5.87 11.62
N ALA A 469 12.50 -6.74 11.57
CA ALA A 469 11.12 -6.35 11.84
C ALA A 469 10.89 -5.80 13.26
N LEU A 470 11.39 -6.50 14.30
CA LEU A 470 11.24 -6.05 15.69
C LEU A 470 12.06 -4.78 16.01
N PRO A 471 13.36 -4.67 15.64
CA PRO A 471 14.12 -3.43 15.82
C PRO A 471 13.49 -2.20 15.13
N ILE A 472 12.99 -2.37 13.90
CA ILE A 472 12.27 -1.33 13.17
C ILE A 472 11.04 -0.87 13.95
N TRP A 473 10.26 -1.82 14.48
CA TRP A 473 9.07 -1.51 15.28
C TRP A 473 9.44 -0.74 16.56
N ILE A 474 10.46 -1.18 17.30
CA ILE A 474 10.91 -0.48 18.52
C ILE A 474 11.32 0.96 18.19
N MET A 475 12.13 1.15 17.14
CA MET A 475 12.58 2.47 16.67
C MET A 475 11.41 3.38 16.25
N ALA A 476 10.37 2.80 15.65
CA ALA A 476 9.16 3.53 15.30
C ALA A 476 8.37 3.94 16.55
N MET A 477 8.18 3.03 17.51
CA MET A 477 7.39 3.27 18.71
C MET A 477 8.02 4.30 19.65
N CYS A 478 9.35 4.33 19.75
CA CYS A 478 10.09 5.31 20.54
C CYS A 478 10.11 6.72 19.92
N GLY A 479 9.84 6.86 18.62
CA GLY A 479 9.85 8.14 17.92
C GLY A 479 8.46 8.73 17.67
N HIS A 480 8.45 10.03 17.36
CA HIS A 480 7.23 10.79 17.05
C HIS A 480 7.33 11.63 15.76
N GLU A 481 8.54 11.92 15.31
CA GLU A 481 8.80 12.73 14.13
C GLU A 481 8.90 11.86 12.87
N ILE A 482 8.48 12.38 11.74
CA ILE A 482 8.59 11.73 10.44
C ILE A 482 9.24 12.66 9.43
N ASP A 483 10.10 12.13 8.57
CA ASP A 483 10.58 12.86 7.39
C ASP A 483 9.65 12.57 6.20
N TRP A 484 9.06 13.63 5.65
CA TRP A 484 8.26 13.56 4.45
C TRP A 484 8.80 14.49 3.36
N ARG A 485 9.33 13.90 2.28
CA ARG A 485 9.95 14.61 1.14
C ARG A 485 11.07 15.57 1.56
N GLY A 486 11.89 15.16 2.53
CA GLY A 486 13.05 15.92 3.02
C GLY A 486 12.70 17.01 4.02
N ARG A 487 11.51 16.94 4.63
CA ARG A 487 11.05 17.90 5.64
C ARG A 487 10.54 17.17 6.89
N PRO A 488 10.87 17.65 8.10
CA PRO A 488 10.41 17.04 9.33
C PRO A 488 8.95 17.42 9.63
N PHE A 489 8.16 16.44 10.05
CA PHE A 489 6.79 16.64 10.51
C PHE A 489 6.55 15.91 11.83
N LYS A 490 5.57 16.41 12.59
CA LYS A 490 5.00 15.75 13.76
C LYS A 490 3.53 15.43 13.52
N ILE A 491 3.12 14.22 13.91
CA ILE A 491 1.71 13.81 13.86
C ILE A 491 1.05 14.14 15.20
N LYS A 492 -0.05 14.91 15.14
CA LYS A 492 -0.88 15.28 16.29
C LYS A 492 -1.81 14.12 16.69
N LYS A 493 -2.41 14.22 17.88
CA LYS A 493 -3.35 13.20 18.38
C LYS A 493 -4.61 13.06 17.51
N ASP A 494 -5.00 14.13 16.83
CA ASP A 494 -6.11 14.15 15.87
C ASP A 494 -5.69 13.72 14.45
N LEU A 495 -4.52 13.07 14.32
CA LEU A 495 -3.92 12.56 13.08
C LEU A 495 -3.45 13.61 12.09
N THR A 496 -3.66 14.90 12.37
CA THR A 496 -3.16 15.97 11.51
C THR A 496 -1.63 16.05 11.58
N ALA A 497 -1.02 16.45 10.47
CA ALA A 497 0.42 16.69 10.42
C ALA A 497 0.75 18.16 10.57
N GLU A 498 1.88 18.43 11.22
CA GLU A 498 2.45 19.77 11.41
C GLU A 498 3.93 19.72 11.04
N GLU A 499 4.35 20.64 10.17
CA GLU A 499 5.75 20.80 9.78
C GLU A 499 6.53 21.39 10.97
N LEU A 500 7.73 20.85 11.26
CA LEU A 500 8.58 21.25 12.39
C LEU A 500 9.60 22.32 12.04
#